data_AF-A0A9Q3K257-F1
#
_entry.id   AF-A0A9Q3K257-F1
#
_cell.length_a   1.000
_cell.length_b   1.000
_cell.length_c   1.000
_cell.angle_alpha   90.00
_cell.angle_beta   90.00
_cell.angle_gamma   90.00
#
_symmetry.space_group_name_H-M   'P 1'
#
loop_
_entity.id
_entity.type
_entity.pdbx_description
1 polymer ?
#
loop_
_entity_poly.entity_id
_entity_poly.type
_entity_poly.pdbx_seq_one_letter_code
_entity_poly.pdbx_strand_id
1 'polypeptide(L)'
;MGTKVAAEEQDSILKQLVEALVAIQVSFSIFEIPRLPQVLQQFSPNFVWPKRRLMATTASQLYFEHKQKLIDEVANLPSETPLCGEINCWTTKYQTESYLAIVLQWINPNNYVF
;
A
#
# COMPACT_ATOMS: atom_id res chain seq x y z
N MET A 1 3.08 9.08 -25.61
CA MET A 1 2.53 8.16 -26.63
C MET A 1 3.08 6.77 -26.31
N GLY A 2 2.25 5.83 -25.88
CA GLY A 2 2.67 4.45 -25.62
C GLY A 2 2.60 3.65 -26.91
N THR A 3 3.72 3.12 -27.38
CA THR A 3 3.77 2.16 -28.48
C THR A 3 2.99 0.91 -28.06
N LYS A 4 1.97 0.54 -28.84
CA LYS A 4 1.29 -0.76 -28.66
C LYS A 4 2.31 -1.86 -28.96
N VAL A 5 2.66 -2.61 -27.93
CA VAL A 5 3.51 -3.80 -28.02
C VAL A 5 2.80 -4.83 -28.92
N ALA A 6 3.56 -5.52 -29.78
CA ALA A 6 2.99 -6.56 -30.63
C ALA A 6 2.41 -7.70 -29.77
N ALA A 7 1.33 -8.33 -30.22
CA ALA A 7 0.59 -9.32 -29.40
C ALA A 7 1.47 -10.49 -28.91
N GLU A 8 2.44 -10.93 -29.72
CA GLU A 8 3.40 -11.99 -29.37
C GLU A 8 4.40 -11.56 -28.28
N GLU A 9 4.83 -10.30 -28.32
CA GLU A 9 5.74 -9.73 -27.33
C GLU A 9 5.02 -9.49 -26.00
N GLN A 10 3.73 -9.12 -26.05
CA GLN A 10 2.87 -9.02 -24.87
C GLN A 10 2.68 -10.38 -24.17
N ASP A 11 2.50 -11.46 -24.93
CA ASP A 11 2.33 -12.82 -24.37
C ASP A 11 3.62 -13.33 -23.70
N SER A 12 4.78 -13.04 -24.29
CA SER A 12 6.10 -13.37 -23.71
C SER A 12 6.35 -12.64 -22.39
N ILE A 13 6.05 -11.33 -22.33
CA ILE A 13 6.20 -10.52 -21.12
C ILE A 13 5.28 -11.03 -20.00
N LEU A 14 4.03 -11.39 -20.34
CA LEU A 14 3.08 -11.92 -19.38
C LEU A 14 3.56 -13.22 -18.74
N LYS A 15 4.12 -14.14 -19.53
CA LYS A 15 4.66 -15.41 -19.03
C LYS A 15 5.80 -15.19 -18.03
N GLN A 16 6.77 -14.34 -18.37
CA GLN A 16 7.90 -14.03 -17.49
C GLN A 16 7.46 -13.39 -16.18
N LEU A 17 6.44 -12.52 -16.23
CA LEU A 17 5.89 -11.87 -15.05
C LEU A 17 5.19 -12.88 -14.13
N VAL A 18 4.40 -13.80 -14.69
CA VAL A 18 3.73 -14.87 -13.93
C VAL A 18 4.75 -15.81 -13.30
N GLU A 19 5.77 -16.24 -14.04
CA GLU A 19 6.84 -17.10 -13.53
C GLU A 19 7.56 -16.45 -12.35
N ALA A 20 7.88 -15.15 -12.45
CA ALA A 20 8.52 -14.39 -11.38
C ALA A 20 7.65 -14.35 -10.10
N LEU A 21 6.33 -14.14 -10.23
CA LEU A 21 5.41 -14.10 -9.09
C LEU A 21 5.23 -15.46 -8.40
N VAL A 22 5.14 -16.53 -9.19
CA VAL A 22 5.05 -17.91 -8.67
C VAL A 22 6.32 -18.25 -7.88
N ALA A 23 7.49 -17.88 -8.39
CA ALA A 23 8.77 -18.13 -7.72
C ALA A 23 8.87 -17.47 -6.34
N ILE A 24 8.21 -16.32 -6.15
CA ILE A 24 8.20 -15.58 -4.87
C ILE A 24 6.91 -15.79 -4.05
N GLN A 25 6.02 -16.69 -4.48
CA GLN A 25 4.75 -17.03 -3.80
C GLN A 25 3.88 -15.80 -3.48
N VAL A 26 3.86 -14.82 -4.37
CA VAL A 26 3.01 -13.62 -4.20
C VAL A 26 1.61 -13.90 -4.74
N SER A 27 0.59 -13.39 -4.03
CA SER A 27 -0.80 -13.45 -4.48
C SER A 27 -0.99 -12.74 -5.83
N PHE A 28 -1.78 -13.34 -6.73
CA PHE A 28 -2.15 -12.73 -8.01
C PHE A 28 -2.92 -11.40 -7.87
N SER A 29 -3.49 -11.12 -6.69
CA SER A 29 -4.10 -9.82 -6.37
C SER A 29 -3.12 -8.64 -6.45
N ILE A 30 -1.81 -8.87 -6.56
CA ILE A 30 -0.82 -7.82 -6.82
C ILE A 30 -1.14 -7.01 -8.09
N PHE A 31 -1.73 -7.62 -9.11
CA PHE A 31 -2.10 -6.95 -10.36
C PHE A 31 -3.30 -6.00 -10.22
N GLU A 32 -4.08 -6.17 -9.15
CA GLU A 32 -5.24 -5.34 -8.86
C GLU A 32 -4.85 -4.06 -8.10
N ILE A 33 -3.57 -3.92 -7.71
CA ILE A 33 -3.07 -2.72 -7.04
C ILE A 33 -3.15 -1.53 -8.02
N PRO A 34 -4.02 -0.52 -7.78
CA PRO A 34 -4.32 0.51 -8.77
C PRO A 34 -3.11 1.31 -9.27
N ARG A 35 -2.08 1.43 -8.43
CA ARG A 35 -0.86 2.21 -8.74
C ARG A 35 0.25 1.36 -9.36
N LEU A 36 0.16 0.03 -9.33
CA LEU A 36 1.24 -0.82 -9.81
C LEU A 36 1.54 -0.62 -11.31
N PRO A 37 0.56 -0.54 -12.23
CA PRO A 37 0.83 -0.30 -13.64
C PRO A 37 1.59 1.01 -13.89
N GLN A 38 1.26 2.06 -13.13
CA GLN A 38 1.89 3.38 -13.26
C GLN A 38 3.35 3.34 -12.80
N VAL A 39 3.64 2.62 -11.72
CA VAL A 39 5.01 2.43 -11.22
C VAL A 39 5.83 1.60 -12.20
N LEU A 40 5.26 0.54 -12.76
CA LEU A 40 5.95 -0.31 -13.74
C LEU A 40 6.34 0.47 -15.01
N GLN A 41 5.53 1.44 -15.43
CA GLN A 41 5.84 2.33 -16.57
C GLN A 41 7.00 3.30 -16.29
N GLN A 42 7.35 3.55 -15.03
CA GLN A 42 8.45 4.45 -14.66
C GLN A 42 9.81 3.77 -14.68
N PHE A 43 9.85 2.43 -14.69
CA PHE A 43 11.11 1.70 -14.69
C PHE A 43 11.72 1.68 -16.09
N SER A 44 12.94 2.21 -16.19
CA SER A 44 13.78 2.01 -17.36
C SER A 44 14.39 0.60 -17.32
N PRO A 45 14.84 0.05 -18.46
CA PRO A 45 15.56 -1.23 -18.50
C PRO A 45 16.82 -1.27 -17.63
N ASN A 46 17.38 -0.10 -17.30
CA ASN A 46 18.57 0.05 -16.45
C ASN A 46 18.20 0.27 -14.97
N PHE A 47 16.93 0.11 -14.60
CA PHE A 47 16.50 0.28 -13.24
C PHE A 47 17.10 -0.81 -12.35
N VAL A 48 17.85 -0.38 -11.34
CA VAL A 48 18.43 -1.28 -10.33
C VAL A 48 17.47 -1.36 -9.16
N TRP A 49 16.91 -2.56 -8.94
CA TRP A 49 16.02 -2.80 -7.81
C TRP A 49 16.76 -2.54 -6.48
N PRO A 50 16.18 -1.71 -5.59
CA PRO A 50 16.78 -1.43 -4.29
C PRO A 50 16.83 -2.69 -3.42
N LYS A 51 17.86 -2.80 -2.58
CA LYS A 51 17.96 -3.90 -1.61
C LYS A 51 16.78 -3.87 -0.64
N ARG A 52 16.34 -5.06 -0.18
CA ARG A 52 15.25 -5.22 0.80
C ARG A 52 15.37 -4.30 2.01
N ARG A 53 16.57 -4.14 2.57
CA ARG A 53 16.83 -3.25 3.71
C ARG A 53 16.47 -1.79 3.42
N LEU A 54 16.82 -1.30 2.22
CA LEU A 54 16.49 0.06 1.82
C LEU A 54 14.98 0.23 1.66
N MET A 55 14.33 -0.71 0.96
CA MET A 55 12.86 -0.69 0.82
C MET A 55 12.14 -0.71 2.17
N ALA A 56 12.58 -1.55 3.10
CA ALA A 56 12.00 -1.61 4.45
C ALA A 56 12.18 -0.28 5.20
N THR A 57 13.37 0.32 5.12
CA THR A 57 13.66 1.61 5.77
C THR A 57 12.79 2.72 5.19
N THR A 58 12.69 2.82 3.86
CA THR A 58 11.84 3.79 3.17
C THR A 58 10.36 3.58 3.49
N ALA A 59 9.89 2.33 3.53
CA ALA A 59 8.52 2.02 3.91
C ALA A 59 8.20 2.48 5.36
N SER A 60 9.12 2.26 6.30
CA SER A 60 8.99 2.75 7.67
C SER A 60 8.98 4.29 7.73
N GLN A 61 9.85 4.97 7.00
CA GLN A 61 9.88 6.43 6.94
C GLN A 61 8.55 6.99 6.45
N LEU A 62 8.06 6.51 5.30
CA LEU A 62 6.76 6.93 4.74
C LEU A 62 5.60 6.65 5.69
N TYR A 63 5.62 5.50 6.39
CA TYR A 63 4.63 5.16 7.40
C TYR A 63 4.62 6.21 8.53
N PHE A 64 5.77 6.57 9.09
CA PHE A 64 5.84 7.56 10.17
C PHE A 64 5.48 8.97 9.71
N GLU A 65 5.90 9.37 8.51
CA GLU A 65 5.52 10.66 7.92
C GLU A 65 3.99 10.77 7.75
N HIS A 66 3.35 9.74 7.21
CA HIS A 66 1.89 9.72 7.04
C HIS A 66 1.16 9.65 8.39
N LYS A 67 1.68 8.83 9.32
CA LYS A 67 1.12 8.73 10.68
C LYS A 67 1.16 10.07 11.40
N GLN A 68 2.26 10.80 11.30
CA GLN A 68 2.39 12.11 11.96
C GLN A 68 1.35 13.10 11.41
N LYS A 69 1.15 13.15 10.09
CA LYS A 69 0.11 13.99 9.47
C LYS A 69 -1.28 13.68 10.03
N LEU A 70 -1.62 12.41 10.19
CA LEU A 70 -2.92 12.00 10.76
C LEU A 70 -3.04 12.37 12.24
N ILE A 71 -1.96 12.23 13.02
CA ILE A 71 -1.93 12.66 14.42
C ILE A 71 -2.17 14.17 14.52
N ASP A 72 -1.47 14.95 13.69
CA ASP A 72 -1.61 16.40 13.66
C ASP A 72 -3.02 16.80 13.22
N GLU A 73 -3.61 16.10 12.24
CA GLU A 73 -5.00 16.32 11.83
C GLU A 73 -5.97 16.07 12.99
N VAL A 74 -5.85 14.93 13.66
CA VAL A 74 -6.72 14.56 14.80
C VAL A 74 -6.56 15.54 15.97
N ALA A 75 -5.33 15.95 16.27
CA ALA A 75 -5.04 16.89 17.36
C ALA A 75 -5.63 18.29 17.12
N ASN A 76 -5.83 18.66 15.85
CA ASN A 76 -6.39 19.95 15.45
C ASN A 76 -7.90 19.89 15.13
N LEU A 77 -8.58 18.78 15.42
CA LEU A 77 -10.02 18.71 15.24
C LEU A 77 -10.74 19.64 16.23
N PRO A 78 -11.82 20.34 15.81
CA PRO A 78 -12.67 21.08 16.72
C PRO A 78 -13.16 20.18 17.86
N SER A 79 -13.25 20.71 19.09
CA SER A 79 -13.64 19.95 20.29
C SER A 79 -15.02 19.28 20.20
N GLU A 80 -15.88 19.77 19.32
CA GLU A 80 -17.21 19.22 19.08
C GLU A 80 -17.22 18.11 18.01
N THR A 81 -16.09 17.85 17.35
CA THR A 81 -15.98 16.81 16.32
C THR A 81 -16.12 15.44 16.97
N PRO A 82 -17.13 14.65 16.60
CA PRO A 82 -17.28 13.31 17.14
C PRO A 82 -16.10 12.43 16.70
N LEU A 83 -15.42 11.84 17.67
CA LEU A 83 -14.46 10.76 17.45
C LEU A 83 -15.08 9.43 17.90
N CYS A 84 -14.98 8.44 17.01
CA CYS A 84 -15.34 7.06 17.31
C CYS A 84 -14.06 6.21 17.33
N GLY A 85 -13.96 5.30 18.29
CA GLY A 85 -12.89 4.33 18.37
C GLY A 85 -13.45 2.92 18.24
N GLU A 86 -12.85 2.10 17.38
CA GLU A 86 -13.12 0.68 17.28
C GLU A 86 -11.91 -0.10 17.81
N ILE A 87 -12.17 -1.04 18.70
CA ILE A 87 -11.14 -1.93 19.24
C ILE A 87 -11.45 -3.34 18.76
N ASN A 88 -10.59 -3.84 17.88
CA ASN A 88 -10.68 -5.17 17.30
C ASN A 88 -9.59 -6.05 17.91
N CYS A 89 -10.01 -7.10 18.60
CA CYS A 89 -9.12 -8.10 19.17
C CYS A 89 -9.41 -9.45 18.54
N TRP A 90 -8.37 -10.14 18.07
CA TRP A 90 -8.52 -11.51 17.58
C TRP A 90 -7.27 -12.33 17.85
N THR A 91 -7.47 -13.64 17.87
CA THR A 91 -6.40 -14.64 17.94
C THR A 91 -6.52 -15.54 16.72
N THR A 92 -5.41 -16.08 16.23
CA THR A 92 -5.46 -17.09 15.17
C THR A 92 -5.18 -18.47 15.75
N LYS A 93 -5.77 -19.53 15.19
CA LYS A 93 -5.51 -20.91 15.66
C LYS A 93 -4.09 -21.39 15.35
N TYR A 94 -3.37 -20.67 14.49
CA TYR A 94 -2.09 -21.10 13.92
C TYR A 94 -0.89 -20.35 14.51
N GLN A 95 -1.12 -19.37 15.40
CA GLN A 95 -0.07 -18.58 16.05
C GLN A 95 -0.42 -18.37 17.52
N THR A 96 0.60 -18.23 18.36
CA THR A 96 0.45 -17.99 19.80
C THR A 96 0.21 -16.52 20.16
N GLU A 97 0.22 -15.64 19.16
CA GLU A 97 0.10 -14.20 19.35
C GLU A 97 -1.37 -13.76 19.35
N SER A 98 -1.66 -12.76 20.19
CA SER A 98 -2.93 -12.05 20.18
C SER A 98 -2.76 -10.73 19.46
N TYR A 99 -3.74 -10.39 18.62
CA TYR A 99 -3.75 -9.18 17.83
C TYR A 99 -4.72 -8.17 18.43
N LEU A 100 -4.26 -6.92 18.50
CA LEU A 100 -5.05 -5.76 18.91
C LEU A 100 -4.92 -4.70 17.81
N ALA A 101 -6.05 -4.34 17.20
CA ALA A 101 -6.16 -3.20 16.32
C ALA A 101 -7.06 -2.14 16.99
N ILE A 102 -6.54 -0.92 17.08
CA ILE A 102 -7.29 0.25 17.50
C ILE A 102 -7.47 1.11 16.25
N VAL A 103 -8.71 1.37 15.88
CA VAL A 103 -9.07 2.20 14.72
C VAL A 103 -9.77 3.45 15.25
N LEU A 104 -9.28 4.61 14.84
CA LEU A 104 -9.94 5.90 15.11
C LEU A 104 -10.67 6.34 13.84
N GLN A 105 -11.91 6.79 14.01
CA GLN A 105 -12.78 7.26 12.94
C GLN A 105 -13.28 8.65 13.33
N TRP A 106 -13.15 9.59 12.42
CA TRP A 106 -13.67 10.96 12.56
C TRP A 106 -14.16 11.46 11.21
N ILE A 107 -15.01 12.48 11.26
CA ILE A 107 -15.40 13.26 10.10
C ILE A 107 -14.56 14.52 10.12
N ASN A 108 -13.73 14.77 9.09
CA ASN A 108 -12.96 16.00 9.00
C ASN A 108 -13.86 17.14 8.47
N PRO A 109 -14.25 18.11 9.31
CA PRO A 109 -15.16 19.19 8.88
C PRO A 109 -14.51 20.13 7.85
N ASN A 110 -13.18 20.19 7.78
CA ASN A 110 -12.44 21.09 6.88
C ASN A 110 -12.47 20.64 5.42
N ASN A 111 -12.87 19.40 5.14
CA ASN A 111 -13.00 18.86 3.78
C ASN A 111 -14.44 18.94 3.22
N TYR A 112 -15.38 19.53 3.97
CA TYR A 112 -16.71 19.83 3.46
C TYR A 112 -16.68 21.19 2.76
N VAL A 113 -16.71 21.14 1.43
CA VAL A 113 -17.14 22.29 0.63
C VAL A 113 -18.67 22.25 0.59
N PHE A 114 -19.33 23.20 1.23
CA PHE A 114 -20.75 23.47 1.04
C PHE A 114 -20.94 24.40 -0.17
#